data_AF-A0A1B0D724-F1
#
_entry.id   AF-A0A1B0D724-F1
#
_cell.length_a   1.000
_cell.length_b   1.000
_cell.length_c   1.000
_cell.angle_alpha   90.00
_cell.angle_beta   90.00
_cell.angle_gamma   90.00
#
_symmetry.space_group_name_H-M   'P 1'
#
loop_
_entity.id
_entity.type
_entity.pdbx_description
1 polymer ?
#
loop_
_entity_poly.entity_id
_entity_poly.type
_entity_poly.pdbx_seq_one_letter_code
_entity_poly.pdbx_strand_id
1 'polypeptide(L)' 'MPVSAIRAKALARNQLEKATVIQSRMPNIKVFSGTSHPDLAQRIVDRLGIDLGRVVTKKFSNLETW' A
#
# COMPACT_ATOMS: atom_id res chain seq x y z
N MET A 1 21.88 -8.49 37.06
CA MET A 1 21.77 -8.87 35.62
C MET A 1 20.41 -8.39 35.09
N PRO A 2 20.32 -7.86 33.85
CA PRO A 2 19.54 -6.66 33.53
C PRO A 2 18.12 -6.95 33.01
N VAL A 3 17.09 -6.71 33.83
CA VAL A 3 15.67 -6.82 33.40
C VAL A 3 15.17 -5.53 32.71
N SER A 4 15.86 -4.40 32.90
CA SER A 4 15.55 -3.10 32.29
C SER A 4 15.85 -3.04 30.78
N ALA A 5 16.87 -3.77 30.31
CA ALA A 5 17.31 -3.74 28.91
C ALA A 5 16.33 -4.45 27.95
N ILE A 6 15.58 -5.45 28.44
CA ILE A 6 14.64 -6.24 27.63
C ILE A 6 13.43 -5.39 27.22
N ARG A 7 12.91 -4.57 28.16
CA ARG A 7 11.77 -3.66 27.89
C ARG A 7 12.14 -2.55 26.91
N ALA A 8 13.36 -2.03 26.99
CA ALA A 8 13.86 -1.01 26.06
C ALA A 8 13.99 -1.53 24.61
N LYS A 9 14.48 -2.77 24.42
CA LYS A 9 14.55 -3.39 23.08
C LYS A 9 13.18 -3.69 22.47
N ALA A 10 12.18 -4.05 23.28
CA ALA A 10 10.82 -4.29 22.81
C ALA A 10 10.11 -2.99 22.36
N LEU A 11 10.34 -1.89 23.08
CA LEU A 11 9.81 -0.56 22.71
C LEU A 11 10.46 -0.01 21.44
N ALA A 12 11.76 -0.26 21.24
CA ALA A 12 12.47 0.17 20.03
C ALA A 12 11.99 -0.55 18.76
N ARG A 13 11.68 -1.85 18.84
CA ARG A 13 11.11 -2.62 17.70
C ARG A 13 9.76 -2.08 17.26
N ASN A 14 8.87 -1.78 18.21
CA ASN A 14 7.55 -1.22 17.92
C ASN A 14 7.62 0.19 17.28
N GLN A 15 8.66 0.98 17.58
CA GLN A 15 8.86 2.30 16.95
C GLN A 15 9.41 2.20 15.52
N LEU A 16 10.26 1.21 15.22
CA LEU A 16 10.75 0.94 13.87
C LEU A 16 9.64 0.43 12.94
N GLU A 17 8.71 -0.38 13.45
CA GLU A 17 7.56 -0.86 12.67
C GLU A 17 6.57 0.27 12.32
N LYS A 18 6.42 1.27 13.21
CA LYS A 18 5.59 2.46 12.97
C LYS A 18 6.15 3.40 11.89
N ALA A 19 7.45 3.34 11.63
CA ALA A 19 8.13 4.25 10.69
C ALA A 19 8.01 3.84 9.21
N THR A 20 7.39 2.70 8.92
CA THR A 20 7.19 2.22 7.53
C THR A 20 5.73 2.27 7.09
N VAL A 21 4.90 3.09 7.75
CA VAL A 21 3.68 3.55 7.10
C VAL A 21 4.15 4.54 6.04
N ILE A 22 4.14 4.13 4.77
CA ILE A 22 4.37 5.05 3.65
C ILE A 22 3.35 6.15 3.82
N GLN A 23 3.78 7.28 4.38
CA GLN A 23 2.96 8.45 4.56
C GLN A 23 2.66 8.92 3.14
N SER A 24 1.52 8.48 2.60
CA SER A 24 1.13 8.71 1.22
C SER A 24 1.37 10.16 0.88
N ARG A 25 2.26 10.41 -0.08
CA ARG A 25 2.65 11.77 -0.45
C ARG A 25 1.47 12.61 -0.94
N MET A 26 0.36 11.94 -1.30
CA MET A 26 -0.84 12.56 -1.83
C MET A 26 -2.11 11.93 -1.21
N PRO A 27 -2.53 12.39 -0.01
CA PRO A 27 -3.66 11.79 0.71
C PRO A 27 -5.02 11.96 0.02
N ASN A 28 -5.13 12.89 -0.93
CA ASN A 28 -6.38 13.22 -1.63
C ASN A 28 -6.49 12.57 -3.02
N ILE A 29 -5.53 11.72 -3.41
CA ILE A 29 -5.49 11.07 -4.74
C ILE A 29 -5.57 9.56 -4.56
N LYS A 30 -6.39 8.90 -5.39
CA LYS A 30 -6.49 7.45 -5.49
C LYS A 30 -6.35 7.05 -6.95
N VAL A 31 -5.59 5.99 -7.19
CA VAL A 31 -5.39 5.41 -8.53
C VAL A 31 -5.91 3.98 -8.51
N PHE A 32 -6.67 3.62 -9.53
CA PHE A 32 -7.14 2.27 -9.79
C PHE A 32 -6.69 1.85 -11.19
N SER A 33 -6.56 0.55 -11.42
CA SER A 33 -6.24 0.01 -12.75
C SER A 33 -7.31 -0.96 -13.22
N GLY A 34 -7.64 -0.87 -14.52
CA GLY A 34 -8.42 -1.88 -15.22
C GLY A 34 -7.54 -3.04 -15.72
N THR A 35 -8.07 -3.83 -16.66
CA THR A 35 -7.39 -5.03 -17.16
C THR A 35 -6.39 -4.78 -18.28
N SER A 36 -6.37 -3.60 -18.90
CA SER A 36 -5.55 -3.35 -20.09
C SER A 36 -4.04 -3.35 -19.81
N HIS A 37 -3.58 -2.66 -18.77
CA HIS A 37 -2.15 -2.51 -18.42
C HIS A 37 -1.94 -2.34 -16.90
N PRO A 38 -2.16 -3.40 -16.09
CA PRO A 38 -1.98 -3.32 -14.64
C PRO A 38 -0.54 -3.02 -14.21
N ASP A 39 0.44 -3.48 -14.98
CA ASP A 39 1.88 -3.25 -14.75
C ASP A 39 2.27 -1.77 -14.93
N LEU A 40 1.70 -1.10 -15.93
CA LEU A 40 1.93 0.33 -16.16
C LEU A 40 1.38 1.17 -15.01
N ALA A 41 0.17 0.85 -14.54
CA ALA A 41 -0.43 1.52 -13.39
C ALA A 41 0.43 1.35 -12.14
N GLN A 42 1.01 0.15 -11.92
CA GLN A 42 1.94 -0.08 -10.82
C GLN A 42 3.16 0.84 -10.89
N ARG A 43 3.80 0.94 -12.07
CA ARG A 43 4.96 1.83 -12.28
C ARG A 43 4.64 3.30 -12.02
N ILE A 44 3.41 3.73 -12.30
CA ILE A 44 2.95 5.09 -12.03
C ILE A 44 2.85 5.32 -10.52
N VAL A 45 2.15 4.43 -9.79
CA VAL A 45 1.97 4.60 -8.34
C VAL A 45 3.29 4.46 -7.56
N ASP A 46 4.21 3.61 -8.01
CA ASP A 46 5.56 3.48 -7.45
C ASP A 46 6.33 4.80 -7.54
N ARG A 47 6.22 5.53 -8.66
CA ARG A 47 6.84 6.85 -8.85
C ARG A 47 6.17 7.94 -8.02
N LEU A 48 4.85 7.84 -7.84
CA LEU A 48 4.07 8.76 -7.03
C LEU A 48 4.26 8.52 -5.52
N GLY A 49 4.73 7.34 -5.12
CA GLY A 49 4.86 6.95 -3.72
C GLY A 49 3.49 6.80 -3.04
N ILE A 50 2.50 6.28 -3.77
CA ILE A 50 1.17 5.95 -3.27
C ILE A 50 0.86 4.50 -3.62
N ASP A 51 -0.14 3.90 -2.96
CA ASP A 51 -0.57 2.53 -3.26
C ASP A 51 -1.65 2.50 -4.34
N LEU A 52 -1.68 1.40 -5.10
CA LEU A 52 -2.78 1.11 -6.02
C LEU A 52 -4.03 0.74 -5.22
N GLY A 53 -5.16 1.35 -5.54
CA GLY A 53 -6.44 1.06 -4.90
C GLY A 53 -6.94 -0.34 -5.24
N ARG A 54 -7.50 -1.03 -4.24
CA ARG A 54 -8.14 -2.35 -4.43
C ARG A 54 -9.46 -2.18 -5.17
N VAL A 55 -9.57 -2.81 -6.33
CA VAL A 55 -10.79 -2.88 -7.15
C VAL A 55 -10.90 -4.27 -7.77
N VAL A 56 -12.13 -4.70 -8.03
CA VAL A 56 -12.41 -5.91 -8.81
C VAL A 56 -13.09 -5.46 -10.08
N THR A 57 -12.59 -5.91 -11.22
CA THR A 57 -13.26 -5.72 -12.51
C THR A 57 -13.71 -7.07 -13.04
N LYS A 58 -14.92 -7.13 -13.57
CA LYS A 58 -15.50 -8.35 -14.12
C LYS A 58 -16.18 -8.04 -15.44
N LYS A 59 -16.02 -8.95 -16.39
CA LYS A 59 -16.79 -8.95 -17.64
C LYS A 59 -17.85 -10.03 -17.56
N PHE A 60 -19.11 -9.65 -17.72
CA PHE A 60 -20.23 -10.60 -17.77
C PHE A 60 -20.31 -11.28 -19.14
N SER A 61 -21.04 -12.40 -19.23
CA SER A 61 -21.20 -13.16 -20.48
C SER A 61 -21.92 -12.37 -21.57
N ASN A 62 -22.77 -11.41 -21.19
CA ASN A 62 -23.41 -10.44 -22.07
C ASN A 62 -22.49 -9.27 -22.48
N LEU A 63 -21.19 -9.36 -22.21
CA LEU A 63 -20.15 -8.37 -22.51
C LEU A 63 -20.22 -7.07 -21.69
N GLU A 64 -21.14 -6.95 -20.74
CA GLU A 64 -21.16 -5.83 -19.80
C GLU A 64 -19.94 -5.85 -18.88
N THR A 65 -19.52 -4.66 -18.42
CA THR A 65 -18.38 -4.49 -17.51
C THR A 65 -18.89 -3.97 -16.17
N TRP A 66 -18.38 -4.56 -15.10
CA TRP A 66 -18.65 -4.20 -13.71
C TRP A 66 -17.35 -4.01 -12.94
#